data_AF-A0A147J157-F1
#
_entry.id   AF-A0A147J157-F1
#
_cell.length_a   1.000
_cell.length_b   1.000
_cell.length_c   1.000
_cell.angle_alpha   90.00
_cell.angle_beta   90.00
_cell.angle_gamma   90.00
#
_symmetry.space_group_name_H-M   'P 1'
#
loop_
_entity.id
_entity.type
_entity.pdbx_description
1 polymer ?
#
loop_
_entity_poly.entity_id
_entity_poly.type
_entity_poly.pdbx_seq_one_letter_code
_entity_poly.pdbx_strand_id
1 'polypeptide(L)' 'MRGMTAGSLEVTSDGTVRGMVGGDVLVASGVHATIKAMVAGDVIVERGASVRITGMVSGRVVNLGGAVEVRGMVAG' A
#
# COMPACT_ATOMS: atom_id res chain seq x y z
N MET A 1 -11.64 2.92 -1.08
CA MET A 1 -11.83 4.39 -1.17
C MET A 1 -11.57 4.88 -2.59
N ARG A 2 -12.23 5.96 -3.01
CA ARG A 2 -11.90 6.77 -4.20
C ARG A 2 -11.77 8.21 -3.71
N GLY A 3 -10.64 8.87 -3.98
CA GLY A 3 -10.36 10.22 -3.48
C GLY A 3 -8.87 10.47 -3.36
N MET A 4 -8.51 11.67 -2.90
CA MET A 4 -7.14 12.04 -2.54
C MET A 4 -7.01 12.04 -1.02
N THR A 5 -6.04 11.30 -0.50
CA THR A 5 -5.62 11.37 0.90
C THR A 5 -4.31 12.15 0.94
N ALA A 6 -4.32 13.34 1.54
CA ALA A 6 -3.13 14.21 1.54
C ALA A 6 -1.97 13.67 2.40
N GLY A 7 -2.27 12.87 3.43
CA GLY A 7 -1.27 12.27 4.32
C GLY A 7 -1.13 10.76 4.13
N SER A 8 -0.56 10.11 5.15
CA SER A 8 -0.45 8.65 5.19
C SER A 8 -1.81 7.99 5.42
N LEU A 9 -1.92 6.73 4.99
CA LEU A 9 -3.12 5.91 5.12
C LEU A 9 -2.79 4.59 5.81
N GLU A 10 -3.53 4.28 6.87
CA GLU A 10 -3.50 2.96 7.51
C GLU A 10 -4.65 2.10 6.99
N VAL A 11 -4.34 0.88 6.55
CA VAL A 11 -5.30 -0.11 6.05
C VAL A 11 -5.44 -1.20 7.08
N THR A 12 -6.52 -1.12 7.87
CA THR A 12 -6.81 -2.01 9.01
C THR A 12 -7.86 -3.08 8.70
N SER A 13 -8.34 -3.14 7.46
CA SER A 13 -9.33 -4.12 7.01
C SER A 13 -9.11 -4.46 5.54
N ASP A 14 -9.53 -5.66 5.16
CA ASP A 14 -9.39 -6.17 3.81
C ASP A 14 -10.05 -5.25 2.78
N GLY A 15 -9.40 -5.09 1.62
CA GLY A 15 -10.02 -4.34 0.53
C GLY A 15 -9.07 -3.78 -0.50
N THR A 16 -9.51 -2.68 -1.13
CA THR A 16 -8.76 -2.03 -2.21
C THR A 16 -8.59 -0.54 -1.95
N VAL A 17 -7.34 -0.10 -1.94
CA VAL A 17 -6.97 1.32 -1.94
C VAL A 17 -6.91 1.81 -3.39
N ARG A 18 -7.61 2.91 -3.69
CA ARG A 18 -7.60 3.55 -5.02
C ARG A 18 -7.49 5.06 -4.83
N GLY A 19 -7.05 5.75 -5.88
CA GLY A 19 -6.86 7.20 -5.88
C GLY A 19 -5.41 7.57 -5.65
N MET A 20 -5.18 8.59 -4.83
CA MET A 20 -3.85 9.11 -4.52
C MET A 20 -3.65 9.16 -3.00
N VAL A 21 -2.50 8.71 -2.53
CA VAL A 21 -2.03 8.83 -1.15
C VAL A 21 -0.77 9.67 -1.16
N GLY A 22 -0.82 10.83 -0.52
CA GLY A 22 0.28 11.80 -0.48
C GLY A 22 1.40 11.43 0.50
N GLY A 23 1.13 10.53 1.45
CA GLY A 23 2.13 9.96 2.35
C GLY A 23 2.34 8.47 2.14
N ASP A 24 2.63 7.78 3.24
CA ASP A 24 2.87 6.35 3.27
C ASP A 24 1.55 5.56 3.31
N VAL A 25 1.60 4.30 2.91
CA VAL A 25 0.53 3.33 3.17
C VAL A 25 1.05 2.27 4.12
N LEU A 26 0.45 2.15 5.29
CA LEU A 26 0.68 1.05 6.21
C LEU A 26 -0.45 0.02 6.05
N VAL A 27 -0.11 -1.22 5.75
CA VAL A 27 -1.07 -2.34 5.73
C VAL A 27 -0.87 -3.15 7.00
N ALA A 28 -1.88 -3.11 7.87
CA ALA A 28 -1.84 -3.73 9.19
C ALA A 28 -1.75 -5.26 9.11
N SER A 29 -1.27 -5.85 10.19
CA SER A 29 -1.06 -7.29 10.31
C SER A 29 -2.32 -8.11 9.98
N GLY A 30 -2.15 -9.17 9.19
CA GLY A 30 -3.25 -10.06 8.77
C GLY A 30 -4.21 -9.50 7.71
N VAL A 31 -4.01 -8.27 7.24
CA VAL A 31 -4.90 -7.64 6.25
C VAL A 31 -4.57 -8.08 4.82
N HIS A 32 -5.60 -8.36 4.03
CA HIS A 32 -5.53 -8.63 2.60
C HIS A 32 -5.91 -7.39 1.79
N ALA A 33 -4.91 -6.70 1.22
CA ALA A 33 -5.11 -5.45 0.51
C ALA A 33 -4.65 -5.50 -0.95
N THR A 34 -5.37 -4.82 -1.83
CA THR A 34 -4.89 -4.46 -3.18
C THR A 34 -4.65 -2.96 -3.28
N ILE A 35 -3.43 -2.56 -3.59
CA ILE A 35 -3.07 -1.15 -3.81
C ILE A 35 -3.14 -0.85 -5.31
N LYS A 36 -4.20 -0.11 -5.69
CA LYS A 36 -4.43 0.45 -7.04
C LYS A 36 -4.25 1.97 -7.07
N ALA A 37 -3.60 2.53 -6.04
CA ALA A 37 -3.40 3.96 -5.89
C ALA A 37 -2.00 4.38 -6.36
N MET A 38 -1.85 5.69 -6.58
CA MET A 38 -0.54 6.34 -6.59
C MET A 38 -0.16 6.67 -5.15
N VAL A 39 0.95 6.14 -4.67
CA VAL A 39 1.47 6.36 -3.32
C VAL A 39 2.75 7.17 -3.46
N ALA A 40 2.76 8.38 -2.89
CA ALA A 40 3.92 9.26 -2.95
C ALA A 40 5.04 8.86 -1.98
N GLY A 41 4.69 8.20 -0.86
CA GLY A 41 5.64 7.66 0.12
C GLY A 41 5.92 6.18 -0.07
N ASP A 42 6.20 5.52 1.07
CA ASP A 42 6.48 4.09 1.16
C ASP A 42 5.18 3.28 1.32
N VAL A 43 5.21 2.01 0.91
CA VAL A 43 4.20 1.02 1.30
C VAL A 43 4.83 0.08 2.32
N ILE A 44 4.39 0.16 3.57
CA ILE A 44 4.81 -0.70 4.67
C ILE A 44 3.80 -1.84 4.84
N VAL A 45 4.28 -3.07 4.78
CA VAL A 45 3.45 -4.29 4.89
C VAL A 45 3.83 -5.03 6.15
N GLU A 46 2.91 -5.04 7.12
CA GLU A 46 3.13 -5.72 8.38
C GLU A 46 3.06 -7.26 8.27
N ARG A 47 3.43 -7.92 9.37
CA ARG A 47 3.48 -9.38 9.45
C ARG A 47 2.13 -10.01 9.14
N GLY A 48 2.15 -11.04 8.31
CA GLY A 48 0.96 -11.80 7.95
C GLY A 48 -0.03 -11.04 7.05
N ALA A 49 0.23 -9.78 6.71
CA ALA A 49 -0.54 -9.08 5.68
C ALA A 49 -0.24 -9.66 4.29
N SER A 50 -1.21 -9.58 3.38
CA SER A 50 -1.09 -10.01 1.99
C SER A 50 -1.44 -8.86 1.07
N VAL A 51 -0.45 -8.35 0.34
CA VAL A 51 -0.58 -7.10 -0.43
C VAL A 51 -0.26 -7.33 -1.90
N ARG A 52 -1.22 -6.98 -2.77
CA ARG A 52 -1.00 -6.89 -4.21
C ARG A 52 -0.92 -5.44 -4.65
N ILE A 53 0.21 -5.03 -5.20
CA ILE A 53 0.43 -3.67 -5.70
C ILE A 53 0.31 -3.67 -7.21
N THR A 54 -0.65 -2.90 -7.73
CA THR A 54 -0.90 -2.72 -9.16
C THR A 54 -0.88 -1.24 -9.57
N GLY A 55 -0.83 -0.33 -8.60
CA GLY A 55 -0.59 1.10 -8.80
C GLY A 55 0.90 1.45 -8.84
N MET A 56 1.21 2.71 -8.51
CA MET A 56 2.57 3.24 -8.48
C MET A 56 2.96 3.57 -7.04
N VAL A 57 4.17 3.20 -6.65
CA VAL A 57 4.78 3.60 -5.38
C VAL A 57 6.04 4.39 -5.70
N SER A 58 6.07 5.66 -5.33
CA SER A 58 7.22 6.53 -5.56
C SER A 58 8.37 6.25 -4.58
N GLY A 59 8.05 5.83 -3.36
CA GLY A 59 9.01 5.34 -2.38
C GLY A 59 9.29 3.84 -2.52
N ARG A 60 9.56 3.22 -1.39
CA ARG A 60 9.91 1.80 -1.25
C ARG A 60 8.70 0.96 -0.89
N VAL A 61 8.81 -0.34 -1.14
CA VAL A 61 7.92 -1.33 -0.53
C VAL A 61 8.68 -2.04 0.60
N VAL A 62 8.30 -1.74 1.84
CA VAL A 62 8.94 -2.26 3.05
C VAL A 62 8.12 -3.44 3.58
N ASN A 63 8.62 -4.65 3.39
CA ASN A 63 7.97 -5.86 3.87
C ASN A 63 8.52 -6.30 5.23
N LEU A 64 7.69 -6.21 6.29
CA LEU A 64 8.04 -6.55 7.67
C LEU A 64 7.61 -7.97 8.08
N GLY A 65 7.41 -8.87 7.11
CA GLY A 65 7.02 -10.27 7.32
C GLY A 65 5.64 -10.64 6.78
N GLY A 66 5.10 -9.85 5.85
CA GLY A 66 3.93 -10.19 5.05
C GLY A 66 4.29 -10.80 3.69
N ALA A 67 3.27 -10.97 2.85
CA ALA A 67 3.40 -11.39 1.46
C ALA A 67 3.13 -10.20 0.54
N VAL A 68 4.05 -9.92 -0.38
CA VAL A 68 3.96 -8.79 -1.31
C VAL A 68 4.09 -9.29 -2.75
N GLU A 69 3.13 -8.93 -3.58
CA GLU A 69 3.17 -9.12 -5.03
C GLU A 69 3.12 -7.76 -5.73
N VAL A 70 4.17 -7.40 -6.45
CA VAL A 70 4.22 -6.16 -7.24
C VAL A 70 3.98 -6.49 -8.71
N ARG A 71 2.91 -5.91 -9.27
CA ARG A 71 2.59 -5.91 -10.70
C ARG A 71 2.54 -4.49 -11.30
N GLY A 72 2.69 -3.48 -10.45
CA GLY A 72 2.80 -2.08 -10.83
C GLY A 72 4.25 -1.62 -10.86
N MET A 73 4.47 -0.32 -10.62
CA MET A 73 5.81 0.28 -10.63
C MET A 73 6.20 0.72 -9.21
N VAL A 74 7.45 0.48 -8.85
CA VAL A 74 8.10 0.97 -7.62
C VAL A 74 9.36 1.69 -8.04
N ALA A 75 9.54 2.93 -7.58
CA ALA A 75 10.62 3.80 -8.05
C ALA A 75 11.77 4.00 -7.05
N GLY A 76 11.60 3.58 -5.79
CA GLY A 76 12.59 3.73 -4.70
C GLY A 76 13.21 2.42 -4.20
#